data_AF-A0A1M5GGJ7-F1
#
_entry.id   AF-A0A1M5GGJ7-F1
#
_cell.length_a   1.000
_cell.length_b   1.000
_cell.length_c   1.000
_cell.angle_alpha   90.00
_cell.angle_beta   90.00
_cell.angle_gamma   90.00
#
_symmetry.space_group_name_H-M   'P 1'
#
loop_
_entity.id
_entity.type
_entity.pdbx_description
1 polymer ?
#
loop_
_entity_poly.entity_id
_entity_poly.type
_entity_poly.pdbx_seq_one_letter_code
_entity_poly.pdbx_strand_id
1 'polypeptide(L)'
;MYRGSDAAIRDAGTGKTSRAHPALPPHFDSPAGMHFLPAERGAELIVLRNLVLATAIMAGTVLFSLQKLNAFELTGAWTTSADKCGKVFARKGRANQVNFTNFSGAHGGGFIAEANRLRGKSDSCLIKSKKESDQSLNLVVMCGSGVMLSSVQFFLKVLDDDTISREFPGMEGMDVKYHRCRI
;
A
#
# COMPACT_ATOMS: atom_id res chain seq x y z
N MET A 1 5.54 -55.93 0.76
CA MET A 1 5.39 -56.07 2.22
C MET A 1 4.32 -55.10 2.70
N TYR A 2 3.30 -55.64 3.35
CA TYR A 2 2.09 -54.99 3.88
C TYR A 2 2.32 -54.29 5.23
N ARG A 3 1.50 -53.26 5.51
CA ARG A 3 0.97 -52.69 6.79
C ARG A 3 1.08 -51.16 6.77
N GLY A 4 0.00 -50.36 6.87
CA GLY A 4 -1.06 -50.35 7.90
C GLY A 4 -0.63 -49.36 9.00
N SER A 5 -1.40 -48.37 9.49
CA SER A 5 -2.85 -48.20 9.55
C SER A 5 -3.26 -46.75 9.91
N ASP A 6 -4.57 -46.53 9.82
CA ASP A 6 -5.44 -45.36 10.05
C ASP A 6 -5.27 -44.53 11.34
N ALA A 7 -5.77 -43.27 11.29
CA ALA A 7 -7.05 -42.86 11.92
C ALA A 7 -7.06 -41.40 12.41
N ALA A 8 -8.06 -40.62 11.98
CA ALA A 8 -8.73 -39.63 12.84
C ALA A 8 -10.05 -39.15 12.18
N ILE A 9 -11.15 -39.75 12.63
CA ILE A 9 -12.54 -39.28 12.47
C ILE A 9 -12.83 -38.27 13.58
N ARG A 10 -13.51 -37.16 13.27
CA ARG A 10 -14.29 -36.38 14.24
C ARG A 10 -15.55 -35.79 13.60
N ASP A 11 -16.68 -36.40 13.94
CA ASP A 11 -18.02 -35.80 13.92
C ASP A 11 -18.65 -36.09 15.28
N ALA A 12 -19.28 -35.08 15.90
CA ALA A 12 -20.53 -35.19 16.70
C ALA A 12 -20.78 -33.94 17.57
N GLY A 13 -22.02 -33.46 17.49
CA GLY A 13 -22.71 -32.70 18.54
C GLY A 13 -23.39 -31.44 18.00
N THR A 14 -24.67 -31.13 18.23
CA THR A 14 -25.76 -31.80 18.95
C THR A 14 -27.02 -30.96 18.63
N GLY A 15 -28.15 -31.59 18.33
CA GLY A 15 -29.43 -30.90 18.13
C GLY A 15 -30.12 -30.52 19.44
N LYS A 16 -31.03 -29.52 19.39
CA LYS A 16 -32.19 -29.46 20.29
C LYS A 16 -33.33 -28.62 19.71
N THR A 17 -34.51 -29.21 19.78
CA THR A 17 -35.86 -28.78 19.34
C THR A 17 -36.68 -28.25 20.52
N SER A 18 -37.65 -27.35 20.28
CA SER A 18 -38.92 -27.17 21.04
C SER A 18 -39.76 -26.09 20.33
N ARG A 19 -40.93 -26.34 19.71
CA ARG A 19 -42.30 -26.70 20.16
C ARG A 19 -43.16 -25.50 20.65
N ALA A 20 -44.45 -25.54 20.29
CA ALA A 20 -45.41 -24.44 20.07
C ALA A 20 -46.53 -24.26 21.13
N HIS A 21 -47.39 -23.23 20.86
CA HIS A 21 -48.80 -22.94 21.29
C HIS A 21 -49.05 -22.23 22.63
N PRO A 22 -50.21 -21.53 22.90
CA PRO A 22 -51.55 -21.50 22.23
C PRO A 22 -52.21 -20.08 22.00
N ALA A 23 -53.15 -19.87 21.06
CA ALA A 23 -54.65 -19.77 21.09
C ALA A 23 -55.36 -18.46 21.61
N LEU A 24 -56.00 -17.70 20.67
CA LEU A 24 -57.32 -16.97 20.56
C LEU A 24 -58.18 -16.54 21.80
N PRO A 25 -59.31 -15.76 21.70
CA PRO A 25 -59.78 -14.59 20.87
C PRO A 25 -60.52 -13.52 21.79
N PRO A 26 -61.57 -12.70 21.46
CA PRO A 26 -62.26 -12.35 20.18
C PRO A 26 -62.62 -10.85 19.94
N HIS A 27 -63.21 -10.66 18.75
CA HIS A 27 -64.02 -9.56 18.18
C HIS A 27 -64.86 -8.67 19.12
N PHE A 28 -65.01 -7.40 18.73
CA PHE A 28 -66.18 -6.56 19.01
C PHE A 28 -66.48 -5.64 17.82
N ASP A 29 -67.77 -5.57 17.44
CA ASP A 29 -68.32 -4.85 16.28
C ASP A 29 -68.82 -3.42 16.63
N SER A 30 -68.92 -2.60 15.57
CA SER A 30 -69.99 -1.60 15.31
C SER A 30 -69.82 -0.12 15.77
N PRO A 31 -70.67 0.85 15.35
CA PRO A 31 -70.44 1.70 14.17
C PRO A 31 -70.63 3.23 14.42
N ALA A 32 -70.69 3.97 13.31
CA ALA A 32 -70.74 5.42 13.07
C ALA A 32 -71.67 6.33 13.92
N GLY A 33 -71.27 7.62 13.96
CA GLY A 33 -72.04 8.82 14.31
C GLY A 33 -71.22 9.76 15.21
N MET A 34 -71.14 11.09 15.09
CA MET A 34 -71.82 12.09 14.28
C MET A 34 -71.10 13.44 14.52
N HIS A 35 -70.96 14.26 13.47
CA HIS A 35 -70.70 15.71 13.39
C HIS A 35 -69.93 16.48 14.48
N PHE A 36 -68.87 17.20 14.08
CA PHE A 36 -68.63 18.62 14.41
C PHE A 36 -67.66 19.25 13.39
N LEU A 37 -68.12 20.25 12.62
CA LEU A 37 -67.30 21.34 12.05
C LEU A 37 -67.14 22.40 13.17
N PRO A 38 -66.15 23.34 13.18
CA PRO A 38 -65.61 24.02 11.99
C PRO A 38 -64.10 24.41 12.05
N ALA A 39 -63.65 25.05 10.96
CA ALA A 39 -62.59 26.09 10.90
C ALA A 39 -61.14 25.62 11.24
N GLU A 40 -60.07 25.97 10.55
CA GLU A 40 -59.65 27.19 9.88
C GLU A 40 -58.50 26.82 8.92
N ARG A 41 -58.47 27.50 7.78
CA ARG A 41 -57.27 28.05 7.09
C ARG A 41 -55.92 27.31 7.22
N GLY A 42 -55.50 26.79 6.07
CA GLY A 42 -54.20 27.17 5.49
C GLY A 42 -52.99 26.37 6.00
N ALA A 43 -52.73 25.25 5.33
CA ALA A 43 -51.52 24.44 5.44
C ALA A 43 -50.27 25.15 4.86
N GLU A 44 -49.91 26.32 5.39
CA GLU A 44 -48.79 27.15 4.89
C GLU A 44 -47.64 27.29 5.90
N LEU A 45 -47.69 26.63 7.06
CA LEU A 45 -46.65 26.78 8.10
C LEU A 45 -45.91 25.50 8.49
N ILE A 46 -45.97 24.45 7.68
CA ILE A 46 -45.21 23.20 7.93
C ILE A 46 -44.03 23.03 6.97
N VAL A 47 -44.06 23.66 5.78
CA VAL A 47 -43.01 23.49 4.76
C VAL A 47 -41.71 24.23 5.13
N LEU A 48 -41.78 25.29 5.96
CA LEU A 48 -40.61 26.12 6.30
C LEU A 48 -39.71 25.55 7.41
N ARG A 49 -40.16 24.57 8.19
CA ARG A 49 -39.35 23.97 9.27
C ARG A 49 -38.41 22.84 8.80
N ASN A 50 -38.71 22.17 7.69
CA ASN A 50 -37.85 21.11 7.15
C ASN A 50 -36.76 21.62 6.21
N LEU A 51 -36.83 22.87 5.75
CA LEU A 51 -35.81 23.47 4.88
C LEU A 51 -34.59 24.00 5.63
N VAL A 52 -34.71 24.31 6.94
CA VAL A 52 -33.60 24.88 7.72
C VAL A 52 -32.62 23.83 8.23
N LEU A 53 -33.01 22.54 8.27
CA LEU A 53 -32.11 21.45 8.67
C LEU A 53 -31.35 20.81 7.50
N ALA A 54 -31.64 21.21 6.26
CA ALA A 54 -31.02 20.65 5.06
C ALA A 54 -29.80 21.44 4.52
N THR A 55 -29.34 22.48 5.22
CA THR A 55 -28.23 23.35 4.75
C THR A 55 -27.00 23.34 5.64
N ALA A 56 -26.85 22.36 6.54
CA ALA A 56 -25.71 22.30 7.48
C ALA A 56 -24.70 21.16 7.21
N ILE A 57 -24.74 20.51 6.04
CA ILE A 57 -23.77 19.45 5.67
C ILE A 57 -23.33 19.61 4.20
N MET A 58 -22.80 20.77 3.80
CA MET A 58 -22.16 20.91 2.48
C MET A 58 -20.86 21.72 2.49
N ALA A 59 -20.30 22.04 3.67
CA ALA A 59 -19.08 22.83 3.79
C ALA A 59 -17.91 22.06 4.43
N GLY A 60 -17.78 20.74 4.16
CA GLY A 60 -16.76 19.90 4.81
C GLY A 60 -15.88 19.05 3.89
N THR A 61 -16.17 18.93 2.60
CA THR A 61 -15.58 17.87 1.75
C THR A 61 -14.57 18.34 0.70
N VAL A 62 -14.21 19.62 0.63
CA VAL A 62 -13.34 20.15 -0.45
C VAL A 62 -11.87 20.30 -0.07
N LEU A 63 -11.47 20.07 1.19
CA LEU A 63 -10.07 20.28 1.63
C LEU A 63 -9.24 19.02 1.82
N PHE A 64 -9.73 17.84 1.46
CA PHE A 64 -8.85 16.70 1.21
C PHE A 64 -8.18 16.90 -0.15
N SER A 65 -7.27 17.87 -0.22
CA SER A 65 -6.24 17.90 -1.24
C SER A 65 -5.69 16.49 -1.35
N LEU A 66 -5.92 15.85 -2.49
CA LEU A 66 -5.15 14.70 -2.91
C LEU A 66 -3.71 15.17 -2.99
N GLN A 67 -3.00 15.15 -1.87
CA GLN A 67 -1.57 14.96 -1.90
C GLN A 67 -1.42 13.56 -2.50
N LYS A 68 -1.27 13.50 -3.83
CA LYS A 68 -0.62 12.36 -4.45
C LYS A 68 0.75 12.31 -3.80
N LEU A 69 0.86 11.53 -2.73
CA LEU A 69 2.13 11.02 -2.25
C LEU A 69 2.60 10.09 -3.37
N ASN A 70 3.16 10.67 -4.43
CA ASN A 70 3.89 9.90 -5.42
C ASN A 70 5.13 9.42 -4.69
N ALA A 71 5.04 8.23 -4.12
CA ALA A 71 6.18 7.56 -3.54
C ALA A 71 7.25 7.44 -4.63
N PHE A 72 8.48 7.83 -4.30
CA PHE A 72 9.60 7.76 -5.20
C PHE A 72 9.86 6.31 -5.62
N GLU A 73 9.83 6.10 -6.94
CA GLU A 73 9.99 4.79 -7.56
C GLU A 73 11.48 4.44 -7.66
N LEU A 74 12.04 3.76 -6.66
CA LEU A 74 13.45 3.36 -6.67
C LEU A 74 13.72 2.20 -7.66
N THR A 75 12.72 1.40 -8.05
CA THR A 75 12.95 0.17 -8.82
C THR A 75 13.65 0.46 -10.15
N GLY A 76 14.69 -0.30 -10.46
CA GLY A 76 15.43 -0.16 -11.71
C GLY A 76 16.94 -0.27 -11.53
N ALA A 77 17.65 -0.07 -12.63
CA ALA A 77 19.11 -0.07 -12.66
C ALA A 77 19.64 1.35 -12.50
N TRP A 78 20.66 1.52 -11.66
CA TRP A 78 21.24 2.80 -11.28
C TRP A 78 22.76 2.75 -11.42
N THR A 79 23.38 3.78 -11.98
CA THR A 79 24.83 3.84 -12.21
C THR A 79 25.41 5.21 -11.87
N THR A 80 26.68 5.25 -11.47
CA THR A 80 27.41 6.51 -11.28
C THR A 80 27.82 7.18 -12.60
N SER A 81 27.57 6.56 -13.76
CA SER A 81 27.94 7.09 -15.08
C SER A 81 26.81 6.86 -16.09
N ALA A 82 25.93 7.85 -16.25
CA ALA A 82 24.71 7.75 -17.06
C ALA A 82 24.98 7.33 -18.52
N ASP A 83 26.06 7.84 -19.11
CA ASP A 83 26.52 7.54 -20.47
C ASP A 83 26.96 6.08 -20.67
N LYS A 84 27.21 5.36 -19.57
CA LYS A 84 27.75 3.99 -19.58
C LYS A 84 26.73 2.93 -19.19
N CYS A 85 25.44 3.26 -19.12
CA CYS A 85 24.37 2.31 -18.77
C CYS A 85 24.46 0.97 -19.52
N GLY A 86 24.60 1.00 -20.85
CA GLY A 86 24.73 -0.23 -21.67
C GLY A 86 26.07 -0.97 -21.54
N LYS A 87 27.05 -0.38 -20.85
CA LYS A 87 28.32 -1.02 -20.50
C LYS A 87 28.30 -1.61 -19.09
N VAL A 88 27.48 -1.05 -18.19
CA VAL A 88 27.30 -1.53 -16.81
C VAL A 88 26.26 -2.64 -16.74
N PHE A 89 25.16 -2.49 -17.49
CA PHE A 89 24.02 -3.39 -17.47
C PHE A 89 23.67 -3.92 -18.86
N ALA A 90 23.09 -5.11 -18.90
CA ALA A 90 22.51 -5.71 -20.08
C ALA A 90 21.29 -6.54 -19.68
N ARG A 91 20.33 -6.67 -20.59
CA ARG A 91 19.23 -7.63 -20.39
C ARG A 91 19.67 -9.03 -20.78
N LYS A 92 19.31 -10.02 -19.97
CA LYS A 92 19.71 -11.42 -20.17
C LYS A 92 18.54 -12.38 -19.98
N GLY A 93 18.64 -13.53 -20.66
CA GLY A 93 17.69 -14.63 -20.57
C GLY A 93 16.35 -14.35 -21.25
N ARG A 94 15.47 -15.36 -21.27
CA ARG A 94 14.15 -15.28 -21.93
C ARG A 94 13.23 -14.23 -21.30
N ALA A 95 13.36 -14.01 -19.99
CA ALA A 95 12.58 -13.04 -19.24
C ALA A 95 13.11 -11.59 -19.35
N ASN A 96 14.14 -11.35 -20.19
CA ASN A 96 14.69 -10.03 -20.46
C ASN A 96 15.11 -9.26 -19.18
N GLN A 97 15.65 -9.98 -18.19
CA GLN A 97 15.97 -9.42 -16.88
C GLN A 97 17.25 -8.57 -16.94
N VAL A 98 17.23 -7.40 -16.29
CA VAL A 98 18.40 -6.54 -16.20
C VAL A 98 19.44 -7.16 -15.26
N ASN A 99 20.67 -7.28 -15.75
CA ASN A 99 21.80 -7.84 -15.02
C ASN A 99 23.10 -7.08 -15.35
N PHE A 100 24.14 -7.27 -14.53
CA PHE A 100 25.45 -6.68 -14.76
C PHE A 100 26.15 -7.35 -15.96
N THR A 101 26.92 -6.54 -16.70
CA THR A 101 27.88 -7.04 -17.67
C THR A 101 29.13 -7.59 -16.97
N ASN A 102 29.95 -8.36 -17.70
CA ASN A 102 31.14 -9.00 -17.13
C ASN A 102 32.17 -7.98 -16.61
N PHE A 103 32.28 -6.81 -17.23
CA PHE A 103 33.27 -5.77 -16.89
C PHE A 103 32.65 -4.47 -16.38
N SER A 104 31.42 -4.53 -15.86
CA SER A 104 30.66 -3.37 -15.40
C SER A 104 31.44 -2.40 -14.50
N GLY A 105 32.22 -2.92 -13.53
CA GLY A 105 33.02 -2.09 -12.61
C GLY A 105 34.09 -1.22 -13.27
N ALA A 106 34.58 -1.58 -14.47
CA ALA A 106 35.50 -0.73 -15.23
C ALA A 106 34.81 0.50 -15.86
N HIS A 107 33.48 0.48 -15.88
CA HIS A 107 32.64 1.52 -16.48
C HIS A 107 31.88 2.34 -15.45
N GLY A 108 32.07 2.07 -14.16
CA GLY A 108 31.42 2.77 -13.06
C GLY A 108 30.81 1.83 -12.04
N GLY A 109 30.39 2.41 -10.90
CA GLY A 109 29.58 1.71 -9.92
C GLY A 109 28.12 1.62 -10.38
N GLY A 110 27.39 0.67 -9.82
CA GLY A 110 25.96 0.58 -10.05
C GLY A 110 25.29 -0.48 -9.19
N PHE A 111 23.97 -0.35 -9.07
CA PHE A 111 23.12 -1.31 -8.38
C PHE A 111 21.80 -1.47 -9.13
N ILE A 112 21.12 -2.58 -8.87
CA ILE A 112 19.76 -2.84 -9.35
C ILE A 112 18.86 -2.88 -8.12
N ALA A 113 17.91 -1.95 -8.05
CA ALA A 113 16.89 -1.94 -7.03
C ALA A 113 15.68 -2.75 -7.49
N GLU A 114 15.30 -3.70 -6.65
CA GLU A 114 14.10 -4.52 -6.74
C GLU A 114 13.18 -4.20 -5.55
N ALA A 115 11.97 -4.76 -5.54
CA ALA A 115 10.96 -4.44 -4.52
C ALA A 115 11.45 -4.62 -3.08
N ASN A 116 12.26 -5.65 -2.80
CA ASN A 116 12.76 -5.96 -1.45
C ASN A 116 14.28 -6.19 -1.40
N ARG A 117 15.01 -5.83 -2.45
CA ARG A 117 16.43 -6.18 -2.58
C ARG A 117 17.19 -5.13 -3.37
N LEU A 118 18.42 -4.86 -2.95
CA LEU A 118 19.41 -4.14 -3.75
C LEU A 118 20.47 -5.15 -4.20
N ARG A 119 20.74 -5.21 -5.49
CA ARG A 119 21.79 -6.06 -6.06
C ARG A 119 22.94 -5.22 -6.57
N GLY A 120 24.12 -5.43 -6.01
CA GLY A 120 25.38 -5.06 -6.63
C GLY A 120 25.88 -6.16 -7.56
N LYS A 121 27.09 -5.98 -8.10
CA LYS A 121 27.70 -6.97 -8.99
C LYS A 121 28.07 -8.27 -8.25
N SER A 122 28.55 -8.14 -7.01
CA SER A 122 29.13 -9.24 -6.23
C SER A 122 28.40 -9.48 -4.91
N ASP A 123 27.37 -8.69 -4.64
CA ASP A 123 26.71 -8.58 -3.35
C ASP A 123 25.20 -8.37 -3.54
N SER A 124 24.44 -8.84 -2.56
CA SER A 124 22.99 -8.72 -2.53
C SER A 124 22.55 -8.33 -1.13
N CYS A 125 21.74 -7.28 -1.04
CA CYS A 125 21.25 -6.74 0.21
C CYS A 125 19.72 -6.83 0.27
N LEU A 126 19.18 -7.40 1.33
CA LEU A 126 17.73 -7.41 1.59
C LEU A 126 17.30 -6.08 2.22
N ILE A 127 16.29 -5.44 1.65
CA ILE A 127 15.71 -4.21 2.21
C ILE A 127 14.87 -4.62 3.43
N LYS A 128 15.27 -4.17 4.62
CA LYS A 128 14.57 -4.41 5.89
C LYS A 128 13.56 -3.32 6.18
N SER A 129 13.88 -2.08 5.83
CA SER A 129 12.93 -0.97 5.89
C SER A 129 13.25 0.07 4.82
N LYS A 130 12.19 0.72 4.34
CA LYS A 130 12.23 1.88 3.45
C LYS A 130 11.43 2.98 4.14
N LYS A 131 12.07 4.11 4.45
CA LYS A 131 11.42 5.32 4.97
C LYS A 131 11.64 6.46 3.99
N GLU A 132 10.55 7.02 3.51
CA GLU A 132 10.54 8.14 2.59
C GLU A 132 10.02 9.38 3.30
N SER A 133 10.65 10.53 3.07
CA SER A 133 10.27 11.83 3.63
C SER A 133 10.67 12.92 2.65
N ASP A 134 9.70 13.65 2.10
CA ASP A 134 9.90 14.68 1.10
C ASP A 134 10.80 14.22 -0.07
N GLN A 135 12.06 14.62 -0.08
CA GLN A 135 13.06 14.28 -1.10
C GLN A 135 14.15 13.33 -0.56
N SER A 136 13.90 12.67 0.57
CA SER A 136 14.86 11.80 1.23
C SER A 136 14.32 10.39 1.35
N LEU A 137 15.18 9.43 1.05
CA LEU A 137 14.91 8.01 1.07
C LEU A 137 15.95 7.30 1.93
N ASN A 138 15.51 6.80 3.07
CA ASN A 138 16.34 6.08 4.03
C ASN A 138 16.04 4.59 3.93
N LEU A 139 17.06 3.81 3.54
CA LEU A 139 16.96 2.36 3.44
C LEU A 139 17.81 1.72 4.53
N VAL A 140 17.23 0.80 5.30
CA VAL A 140 18.01 -0.12 6.13
C VAL A 140 18.06 -1.44 5.39
N VAL A 141 19.26 -1.89 5.05
CA VAL A 141 19.47 -3.11 4.29
C VAL A 141 20.40 -4.07 5.02
N MET A 142 20.17 -5.36 4.82
CA MET A 142 21.02 -6.43 5.32
C MET A 142 21.77 -7.03 4.14
N CYS A 143 23.05 -6.69 4.00
CA CYS A 143 23.92 -7.17 2.95
C CYS A 143 24.60 -8.47 3.37
N GLY A 144 24.69 -9.42 2.45
CA GLY A 144 25.38 -10.69 2.68
C GLY A 144 26.32 -11.04 1.55
N SER A 145 27.53 -11.48 1.90
CA SER A 145 28.44 -12.19 1.01
C SER A 145 28.88 -13.49 1.69
N GLY A 146 28.27 -14.62 1.31
CA GLY A 146 28.52 -15.90 1.97
C GLY A 146 27.89 -15.98 3.36
N VAL A 147 28.72 -16.11 4.42
CA VAL A 147 28.28 -16.34 5.82
C VAL A 147 28.19 -15.04 6.64
N MET A 148 28.84 -13.96 6.20
CA MET A 148 28.77 -12.67 6.91
C MET A 148 27.57 -11.85 6.46
N LEU A 149 26.77 -11.40 7.44
CA LEU A 149 25.67 -10.46 7.28
C LEU A 149 26.01 -9.15 7.98
N SER A 150 25.86 -8.03 7.27
CA SER A 150 26.00 -6.70 7.81
C SER A 150 24.74 -5.87 7.58
N SER A 151 24.33 -5.13 8.60
CA SER A 151 23.25 -4.15 8.47
C SER A 151 23.86 -2.80 8.09
N VAL A 152 23.38 -2.21 7.01
CA VAL A 152 23.88 -0.93 6.48
C VAL A 152 22.69 -0.01 6.23
N GLN A 153 22.85 1.26 6.58
CA GLN A 153 21.88 2.29 6.27
C GLN A 153 22.34 3.12 5.07
N PHE A 154 21.47 3.28 4.09
CA PHE A 154 21.67 4.15 2.93
C PHE A 154 20.78 5.37 3.08
N PHE A 155 21.40 6.55 3.10
CA PHE A 155 20.74 7.84 3.05
C PHE A 155 20.79 8.33 1.60
N LEU A 156 19.64 8.40 0.95
CA LEU A 156 19.53 8.82 -0.44
C LEU A 156 18.73 10.11 -0.50
N LYS A 157 19.26 11.11 -1.21
CA LYS A 157 18.56 12.32 -1.59
C LYS A 157 18.07 12.19 -3.03
N VAL A 158 16.77 12.33 -3.23
CA VAL A 158 16.14 12.38 -4.54
C VAL A 158 16.37 13.78 -5.11
N LEU A 159 17.09 13.87 -6.24
CA LEU A 159 17.30 15.13 -6.94
C LEU A 159 16.24 15.32 -8.02
N ASP A 160 15.92 14.24 -8.73
CA ASP A 160 14.85 14.14 -9.72
C ASP A 160 14.47 12.66 -9.93
N ASP A 161 13.55 12.36 -10.85
CA ASP A 161 13.06 11.00 -11.13
C ASP A 161 14.15 10.02 -11.61
N ASP A 162 15.22 10.54 -12.21
CA ASP A 162 16.31 9.78 -12.81
C ASP A 162 17.65 10.00 -12.11
N THR A 163 17.71 10.81 -11.06
CA THR A 163 18.95 11.13 -10.33
C THR A 163 18.73 11.12 -8.83
N ILE A 164 19.56 10.33 -8.15
CA ILE A 164 19.66 10.31 -6.69
C ILE A 164 21.10 10.59 -6.27
N SER A 165 21.29 11.15 -5.09
CA SER A 165 22.59 11.24 -4.45
C SER A 165 22.62 10.43 -3.17
N ARG A 166 23.67 9.64 -2.97
CA ARG A 166 23.92 8.94 -1.71
C ARG A 166 24.71 9.86 -0.80
N GLU A 167 24.14 10.15 0.36
CA GLU A 167 24.77 10.90 1.42
C GLU A 167 25.45 9.95 2.41
N PHE A 168 26.57 10.41 2.96
CA PHE A 168 27.33 9.68 3.97
C PHE A 168 27.34 10.51 5.27
N PRO A 169 26.55 10.13 6.29
CA PRO A 169 26.47 10.87 7.54
C PRO A 169 27.85 11.07 8.18
N GLY A 170 28.14 12.29 8.65
CA GLY A 170 29.42 12.64 9.27
C GLY A 170 30.57 12.90 8.29
N MET A 171 30.31 12.89 6.98
CA MET A 171 31.29 13.16 5.94
C MET A 171 30.76 14.20 4.95
N GLU A 172 30.92 15.48 5.28
CA GLU A 172 30.43 16.59 4.45
C GLU A 172 31.15 16.65 3.10
N GLY A 173 30.40 17.01 2.05
CA GLY A 173 30.93 17.12 0.69
C GLY A 173 31.29 15.80 0.01
N MET A 174 31.08 14.67 0.68
CA MET A 174 31.19 13.34 0.06
C MET A 174 29.81 12.82 -0.27
N ASP A 175 29.39 13.02 -1.52
CA ASP A 175 28.17 12.46 -2.06
C ASP A 175 28.44 11.69 -3.36
N VAL A 176 27.71 10.59 -3.57
CA VAL A 176 27.83 9.80 -4.80
C VAL A 176 26.51 9.86 -5.54
N LYS A 177 26.52 10.47 -6.72
CA LYS A 177 25.35 10.54 -7.60
C LYS A 177 25.17 9.25 -8.38
N TYR A 178 23.93 8.81 -8.49
CA TYR A 178 23.49 7.71 -9.33
C TYR A 178 22.42 8.19 -10.29
N HIS A 179 22.49 7.67 -11.51
CA HIS A 179 21.59 7.96 -12.60
C HIS A 179 20.84 6.69 -12.99
N ARG A 180 19.53 6.81 -13.24
CA ARG A 180 18.68 5.70 -13.67
C ARG A 180 19.01 5.31 -15.10
N CYS A 181 19.19 4.01 -15.32
CA CYS A 181 19.37 3.46 -16.66
C CYS A 181 18.03 3.09 -17.29
N ARG A 182 17.71 3.71 -18.43
CA ARG A 182 16.58 3.38 -19.29
C ARG A 182 17.00 2.31 -20.30
N ILE A 183 17.16 1.08 -19.80
CA ILE A 183 17.60 -0.09 -20.60
C ILE A 183 16.57 -1.19 -20.63
#